data_AF-A0A8J3WYL1-F1
#
_entry.id   AF-A0A8J3WYL1-F1
#
_cell.length_a   1.000
_cell.length_b   1.000
_cell.length_c   1.000
_cell.angle_alpha   90.00
_cell.angle_beta   90.00
_cell.angle_gamma   90.00
#
_symmetry.space_group_name_H-M   'P 1'
#
loop_
_entity.id
_entity.type
_entity.pdbx_description
1 polymer ?
#
loop_
_entity_poly.entity_id
_entity_poly.type
_entity_poly.pdbx_seq_one_letter_code
_entity_poly.pdbx_strand_id
1 'polypeptide(L)'
;MTAAPSPAETENGLPIRMLHDRVLVRLEGDEGERRSAAGIVIPATAAVGRRLAWATAVGVGPHVRSIVTGDRVLFDPDDRSEVELHGRQYVLLRERDVHAVAAPRVEPDATGLYL
;
A
#
# COMPACT_ATOMS: atom_id res chain seq x y z
N MET A 1 -21.62 -23.84 -9.79
CA MET A 1 -20.57 -23.15 -10.57
C MET A 1 -20.14 -21.93 -9.77
N THR A 2 -19.10 -22.09 -8.96
CA THR A 2 -18.60 -21.08 -8.00
C THR A 2 -17.80 -20.05 -8.75
N ALA A 3 -18.32 -18.82 -8.87
CA ALA A 3 -17.55 -17.70 -9.36
C ALA A 3 -16.62 -17.23 -8.22
N ALA A 4 -15.32 -17.28 -8.48
CA ALA A 4 -14.30 -16.70 -7.61
C ALA A 4 -14.51 -15.18 -7.48
N PRO A 5 -14.29 -14.57 -6.30
CA PRO A 5 -14.29 -13.12 -6.18
C PRO A 5 -13.08 -12.54 -6.92
N SER A 6 -13.34 -11.69 -7.92
CA SER A 6 -12.32 -10.96 -8.68
C SER A 6 -11.59 -9.95 -7.78
N PRO A 7 -10.26 -9.77 -7.89
CA PRO A 7 -9.46 -8.99 -6.95
C PRO A 7 -9.49 -7.47 -7.14
N ALA A 8 -10.56 -6.91 -7.71
CA ALA A 8 -10.62 -5.50 -8.05
C ALA A 8 -11.99 -4.86 -7.79
N GLU A 9 -12.61 -5.19 -6.65
CA GLU A 9 -13.58 -4.28 -6.05
C GLU A 9 -12.83 -3.01 -5.64
N THR A 10 -12.73 -2.05 -6.56
CA THR A 10 -12.43 -0.66 -6.22
C THR A 10 -13.41 -0.26 -5.12
N GLU A 11 -12.93 -0.17 -3.88
CA GLU A 11 -13.71 0.19 -2.69
C GLU A 11 -14.12 1.67 -2.74
N ASN A 12 -14.82 2.10 -3.79
CA ASN A 12 -15.35 3.44 -4.01
C ASN A 12 -16.58 3.76 -3.13
N GLY A 13 -16.78 3.02 -2.04
CA GLY A 13 -18.03 3.04 -1.28
C GLY A 13 -17.87 2.84 0.21
N LEU A 14 -16.68 3.03 0.79
CA LEU A 14 -16.58 3.12 2.24
C LEU A 14 -17.34 4.39 2.69
N PRO A 15 -18.33 4.31 3.60
CA PRO A 15 -19.09 5.46 4.11
C PRO A 15 -18.24 6.28 5.09
N ILE A 16 -17.05 6.71 4.65
CA ILE A 16 -16.09 7.47 5.42
C ILE A 16 -15.72 8.73 4.65
N ARG A 17 -15.86 9.88 5.30
CA ARG A 17 -15.44 11.16 4.76
C ARG A 17 -14.02 11.45 5.21
N MET A 18 -13.06 11.39 4.30
CA MET A 18 -11.68 11.76 4.56
C MET A 18 -11.57 13.28 4.79
N LEU A 19 -10.82 13.67 5.81
CA LEU A 19 -10.62 15.09 6.18
C LEU A 19 -9.16 15.48 6.04
N HIS A 20 -8.91 16.75 5.72
CA HIS A 20 -7.57 17.33 5.63
C HIS A 20 -6.62 16.52 4.72
N ASP A 21 -5.41 16.30 5.19
CA ASP A 21 -4.31 15.52 4.62
C ASP A 21 -4.37 14.02 4.97
N ARG A 22 -5.53 13.50 5.38
CA ARG A 22 -5.64 12.09 5.79
C ARG A 22 -5.73 11.16 4.58
N VAL A 23 -5.08 10.01 4.69
CA VAL A 23 -5.10 8.93 3.69
C VAL A 23 -5.48 7.63 4.39
N LEU A 24 -6.49 6.94 3.89
CA LEU A 24 -6.90 5.63 4.36
C LEU A 24 -6.23 4.60 3.46
N VAL A 25 -5.49 3.68 4.06
CA VAL A 25 -4.76 2.64 3.34
C VAL A 25 -5.16 1.27 3.85
N ARG A 26 -5.13 0.29 2.96
CA ARG A 26 -5.28 -1.12 3.29
C ARG A 26 -3.92 -1.78 3.23
N LEU A 27 -3.50 -2.41 4.31
CA LEU A 27 -2.24 -3.15 4.34
C LEU A 27 -2.27 -4.24 3.25
N GLU A 28 -1.24 -4.28 2.42
CA GLU A 28 -1.03 -5.46 1.58
C GLU A 28 -0.49 -6.55 2.50
N GLY A 29 -1.18 -7.69 2.56
CA GLY A 29 -0.92 -8.76 3.52
C GLY A 29 0.57 -9.12 3.61
N ASP A 30 1.02 -9.33 4.84
CA ASP A 30 2.39 -9.68 5.19
C ASP A 30 2.72 -11.10 4.67
N GLU A 31 3.10 -11.24 3.41
CA GLU A 31 3.93 -12.37 3.01
C GLU A 31 5.37 -12.03 3.35
N GLY A 32 5.68 -12.24 4.62
CA GLY A 32 7.02 -12.51 5.14
C GLY A 32 7.65 -13.77 4.53
N GLU A 33 7.54 -14.00 3.22
CA GLU A 33 8.39 -14.96 2.53
C GLU A 33 9.70 -14.24 2.19
N ARG A 34 10.63 -14.32 3.12
CA ARG A 34 12.00 -13.80 3.01
C ARG A 34 12.78 -14.64 2.00
N ARG A 35 12.39 -14.65 0.73
CA ARG A 35 13.33 -14.93 -0.35
C ARG A 35 14.07 -13.62 -0.61
N SER A 36 15.13 -13.38 0.16
CA SER A 36 16.22 -12.56 -0.35
C SER A 36 16.53 -13.08 -1.76
N ALA A 37 16.70 -12.17 -2.74
CA ALA A 37 16.94 -12.51 -4.15
C ALA A 37 18.15 -13.46 -4.41
N ALA A 38 18.87 -13.84 -3.35
CA ALA A 38 20.03 -14.73 -3.32
C ALA A 38 19.82 -16.04 -2.52
N GLY A 39 18.61 -16.36 -2.01
CA GLY A 39 18.32 -17.66 -1.38
C GLY A 39 18.94 -17.90 0.02
N ILE A 40 19.38 -16.86 0.72
CA ILE A 40 20.01 -16.97 2.05
C ILE A 40 18.97 -16.76 3.15
N VAL A 41 18.84 -17.75 4.04
CA VAL A 41 18.01 -17.71 5.26
C VAL A 41 18.69 -16.79 6.29
N ILE A 42 18.05 -15.67 6.62
CA ILE A 42 18.53 -14.78 7.69
C ILE A 42 17.88 -15.18 9.03
N PRO A 43 18.67 -15.52 10.07
CA PRO A 43 18.15 -15.93 11.37
C PRO A 43 17.32 -14.80 12.03
N ALA A 44 16.29 -15.19 12.78
CA ALA A 44 15.28 -14.28 13.36
C ALA A 44 15.82 -13.23 14.34
N THR A 45 17.10 -13.30 14.72
CA THR A 45 17.79 -12.35 15.63
C THR A 45 18.53 -11.22 14.91
N ALA A 46 18.59 -11.22 13.57
CA ALA A 46 19.15 -10.11 12.82
C ALA A 46 18.15 -8.94 12.82
N ALA A 47 18.36 -8.03 13.78
CA ALA A 47 17.79 -6.69 13.90
C ALA A 47 16.48 -6.48 13.12
N VAL A 48 15.36 -6.44 13.83
CA VAL A 48 14.10 -5.88 13.32
C VAL A 48 14.32 -4.37 13.16
N GLY A 49 15.15 -4.00 12.17
CA GLY A 49 15.23 -2.64 11.69
C GLY A 49 13.84 -2.28 11.22
N ARG A 50 13.29 -1.22 11.81
CA ARG A 50 11.94 -0.70 11.57
C ARG A 50 11.55 -0.91 10.11
N ARG A 51 10.69 -1.90 9.86
CA ARG A 51 10.35 -2.32 8.50
C ARG A 51 9.24 -1.42 8.02
N LEU A 52 9.55 -0.58 7.05
CA LEU A 52 8.52 0.15 6.32
C LEU A 52 7.54 -0.85 5.69
N ALA A 53 6.25 -0.54 5.76
CA ALA A 53 5.18 -1.37 5.25
C ALA A 53 4.62 -0.79 3.95
N TRP A 54 4.24 -1.66 3.02
CA TRP A 54 3.50 -1.28 1.84
C TRP A 54 1.99 -1.39 2.10
N ALA A 55 1.22 -0.43 1.60
CA ALA A 55 -0.23 -0.47 1.61
C ALA A 55 -0.80 0.17 0.36
N THR A 56 -2.04 -0.17 0.04
CA THR A 56 -2.78 0.44 -1.07
C THR A 56 -3.68 1.54 -0.52
N ALA A 57 -3.62 2.74 -1.10
CA ALA A 57 -4.51 3.84 -0.76
C ALA A 57 -5.94 3.53 -1.23
N VAL A 58 -6.88 3.45 -0.30
CA VAL A 58 -8.31 3.20 -0.57
C VAL A 58 -9.17 4.45 -0.40
N GLY A 59 -8.65 5.48 0.28
CA GLY A 59 -9.33 6.76 0.44
C GLY A 59 -8.35 7.90 0.64
N VAL A 60 -8.62 9.04 0.01
CA VAL A 60 -7.72 10.19 0.02
C VAL A 60 -8.48 11.45 0.46
N GLY A 61 -7.89 12.21 1.38
CA GLY A 61 -8.44 13.47 1.88
C GLY A 61 -8.33 14.61 0.86
N PRO A 62 -9.17 15.65 1.00
CA PRO A 62 -9.26 16.73 0.01
C PRO A 62 -8.00 17.60 -0.08
N HIS A 63 -7.09 17.57 0.89
CA HIS A 63 -5.86 18.36 0.87
C HIS A 63 -4.63 17.57 0.39
N VAL A 64 -4.78 16.26 0.15
CA VAL A 64 -3.70 15.41 -0.34
C VAL A 64 -3.50 15.69 -1.83
N ARG A 65 -2.25 15.84 -2.25
CA ARG A 65 -1.90 16.16 -3.64
C ARG A 65 -0.99 15.13 -4.29
N SER A 66 -0.26 14.39 -3.46
CA SER A 66 0.83 13.51 -3.90
C SER A 66 0.41 12.06 -4.10
N ILE A 67 -0.81 11.70 -3.67
CA ILE A 67 -1.30 10.32 -3.61
C ILE A 67 -2.72 10.30 -4.19
N VAL A 68 -3.02 9.32 -5.03
CA VAL A 68 -4.37 9.04 -5.52
C VAL A 68 -4.89 7.71 -4.99
N THR A 69 -6.21 7.51 -5.06
CA THR A 69 -6.81 6.22 -4.69
C THR A 69 -6.32 5.13 -5.65
N GLY A 70 -5.85 4.01 -5.12
CA GLY A 70 -5.22 2.91 -5.86
C GLY A 70 -3.70 2.92 -5.83
N ASP A 71 -3.07 4.02 -5.40
CA ASP A 71 -1.61 4.07 -5.30
C ASP A 71 -1.08 3.14 -4.20
N ARG A 72 0.09 2.56 -4.45
CA ARG A 72 0.83 1.81 -3.42
C ARG A 72 1.75 2.76 -2.70
N VAL A 73 1.58 2.88 -1.39
CA VAL A 73 2.32 3.80 -0.53
C VAL A 73 3.19 3.04 0.46
N LEU A 74 4.36 3.60 0.74
CA LEU A 74 5.33 3.10 1.70
C LEU A 74 5.32 4.01 2.93
N PHE A 75 5.20 3.43 4.12
CA PHE A 75 5.07 4.19 5.36
C PHE A 75 5.61 3.39 6.55
N ASP A 76 5.87 4.08 7.66
CA ASP A 76 6.36 3.46 8.89
C ASP A 76 5.20 2.91 9.74
N PRO A 77 5.29 1.67 10.26
CA PRO A 77 4.21 1.03 10.98
C PRO A 77 4.07 1.43 12.46
N ASP A 78 5.08 2.06 13.07
CA ASP A 78 5.13 2.25 14.52
C ASP A 78 4.27 3.44 15.01
N ASP A 79 3.93 4.40 14.15
CA ASP A 79 3.17 5.63 14.49
C ASP A 79 1.89 5.76 13.65
N ARG A 80 0.98 4.77 13.73
CA ARG A 80 -0.23 4.77 12.91
C ARG A 80 -1.49 4.40 13.66
N SER A 81 -2.62 4.94 13.21
CA SER A 81 -3.94 4.63 13.76
C SER A 81 -4.61 3.56 12.93
N GLU A 82 -4.99 2.45 13.56
CA GLU A 82 -5.76 1.38 12.95
C GLU A 82 -7.26 1.66 13.06
N VAL A 83 -8.01 1.35 12.01
CA VAL A 83 -9.46 1.55 11.94
C VAL A 83 -10.09 0.30 11.32
N GLU A 84 -11.09 -0.26 11.96
CA GLU A 84 -11.87 -1.36 11.40
C GLU A 84 -13.16 -0.83 10.79
N LEU A 85 -13.40 -1.11 9.50
CA LEU A 85 -14.63 -0.75 8.79
C LEU A 85 -15.20 -2.02 8.15
N HIS A 86 -16.47 -2.33 8.42
CA HIS A 86 -17.15 -3.53 7.88
C HIS A 86 -16.38 -4.84 8.13
N GLY A 87 -15.70 -4.97 9.27
CA GLY A 87 -14.90 -6.14 9.62
C GLY A 87 -13.58 -6.26 8.84
N ARG A 88 -13.16 -5.20 8.15
CA ARG A 88 -11.85 -5.10 7.48
C ARG A 88 -10.97 -4.09 8.20
N GLN A 89 -9.69 -4.42 8.37
CA GLN A 89 -8.72 -3.53 8.98
C GLN A 89 -8.12 -2.57 7.94
N TYR A 90 -8.09 -1.30 8.30
CA TYR A 90 -7.46 -0.22 7.54
C TYR A 90 -6.52 0.54 8.46
N VAL A 91 -5.61 1.28 7.85
CA VAL A 91 -4.72 2.19 8.54
C VAL A 91 -5.02 3.61 8.07
N LEU A 92 -5.17 4.52 9.02
CA LEU A 92 -5.29 5.94 8.76
C LEU A 92 -3.92 6.61 8.91
N LEU A 93 -3.45 7.18 7.81
CA LEU A 93 -2.19 7.92 7.71
C LEU A 93 -2.44 9.40 7.43
N ARG A 94 -1.39 10.20 7.57
CA ARG A 94 -1.31 11.54 6.99
C ARG A 94 -0.38 11.52 5.80
N GLU A 95 -0.63 12.40 4.84
CA GLU A 95 0.21 12.54 3.65
C GLU A 95 1.70 12.71 4.00
N ARG A 96 2.01 13.49 5.04
CA ARG A 96 3.40 13.73 5.49
C ARG A 96 4.12 12.52 6.09
N ASP A 97 3.37 11.51 6.55
CA ASP A 97 3.92 10.32 7.19
C ASP A 97 4.16 9.20 6.15
N VAL A 98 3.77 9.44 4.89
CA VAL A 98 4.06 8.58 3.74
C VAL A 98 5.46 8.90 3.21
N HIS A 99 6.32 7.88 3.14
CA HIS A 99 7.70 8.02 2.68
C HIS A 99 7.85 7.95 1.17
N ALA A 100 7.04 7.14 0.49
CA ALA A 100 7.10 6.99 -0.96
C ALA A 100 5.78 6.50 -1.55
N VAL A 101 5.58 6.76 -2.83
CA VAL A 101 4.53 6.18 -3.67
C VAL A 101 5.21 5.33 -4.75
N ALA A 102 4.70 4.14 -5.01
CA ALA A 102 5.25 3.26 -6.04
C ALA A 102 5.07 3.89 -7.43
N ALA A 103 6.16 4.02 -8.18
CA ALA A 103 6.07 4.45 -9.57
C ALA A 103 5.36 3.38 -10.42
N PRO A 104 4.52 3.77 -11.38
CA PRO A 104 4.04 2.83 -12.39
C PRO A 104 5.26 2.24 -13.10
N ARG A 105 5.34 0.91 -13.14
CA ARG A 105 6.41 0.21 -13.86
C ARG A 105 6.27 0.58 -15.33
N VAL A 106 7.14 1.47 -15.82
CA VAL A 106 7.28 1.70 -17.26
C VAL A 106 7.74 0.37 -17.84
N GLU A 107 6.90 -0.25 -18.68
CA GLU A 107 7.33 -1.43 -19.43
C GLU A 107 8.56 -1.05 -20.27
N PRO A 108 9.64 -1.86 -20.28
CA PRO A 108 10.81 -1.60 -21.12
C PRO A 108 10.53 -1.81 -22.63
N ASP A 109 9.29 -2.00 -23.06
CA ASP A 109 8.95 -2.32 -24.45
C ASP A 109 8.77 -1.10 -25.38
N ALA A 110 8.98 0.12 -24.87
CA ALA A 110 8.98 1.32 -25.70
C ALA A 110 10.34 1.62 -26.37
N THR A 111 11.21 0.63 -26.58
CA THR A 111 12.30 0.79 -27.55
C THR A 111 11.73 0.53 -28.94
N GLY A 112 10.96 1.50 -29.43
CA GLY A 112 10.58 1.60 -30.83
C GLY A 112 11.83 1.85 -31.67
N LEU A 113 12.57 0.79 -31.96
CA LEU A 113 13.58 0.78 -33.01
C LEU A 113 12.83 0.75 -34.35
N TYR A 114 12.57 1.93 -34.92
CA TYR A 114 12.20 2.04 -36.32
C TYR A 114 13.46 2.41 -37.12
N LEU A 115 13.88 1.45 -37.95
CA LEU A 115 14.85 1.62 -39.05
C LEU A 115 14.22 2.42 -40.19
#